data_AF-A0A4R4D8T9-F1
#
_entry.id   AF-A0A4R4D8T9-F1
#
_cell.length_a   1.000
_cell.length_b   1.000
_cell.length_c   1.000
_cell.angle_alpha   90.00
_cell.angle_beta   90.00
_cell.angle_gamma   90.00
#
_symmetry.space_group_name_H-M   'P 1'
#
loop_
_entity.id
_entity.type
_entity.pdbx_description
1 polymer ?
#
loop_
_entity_poly.entity_id
_entity_poly.type
_entity_poly.pdbx_seq_one_letter_code
_entity_poly.pdbx_strand_id
1 'polypeptide(L)'
;MAALSVPAIAQDIPRFEAHPAERAALLRRCHDDHRLARTSMCANVEAAETRAYAKRLQRQSGEPDPPSPMVMQAAKRACARPPSQRGPLGAYCGRT
;
A
#
# COMPACT_ATOMS: atom_id res chain seq x y z
N MET A 1 22.35 -14.78 -25.21
CA MET A 1 21.39 -15.29 -24.20
C MET A 1 20.53 -14.12 -23.76
N ALA A 2 19.28 -14.06 -24.23
CA ALA A 2 18.33 -13.03 -23.83
C ALA A 2 17.76 -13.39 -22.45
N ALA A 3 18.07 -12.57 -21.44
CA ALA A 3 17.42 -12.68 -20.13
C ALA A 3 15.98 -12.19 -20.28
N LEU A 4 15.02 -13.11 -20.24
CA LEU A 4 13.60 -12.78 -20.14
C LEU A 4 13.36 -12.21 -18.74
N SER A 5 13.32 -10.88 -18.64
CA SER A 5 12.82 -10.19 -17.45
C SER A 5 11.31 -10.41 -17.35
N VAL A 6 10.91 -11.51 -16.69
CA VAL A 6 9.50 -11.76 -16.36
C VAL A 6 9.06 -10.65 -15.41
N PRO A 7 8.04 -9.83 -15.76
CA PRO A 7 7.53 -8.84 -14.84
C PRO A 7 7.07 -9.57 -13.57
N ALA A 8 7.36 -9.01 -12.40
CA ALA A 8 6.84 -9.52 -11.14
C ALA A 8 5.32 -9.62 -11.25
N ILE A 9 4.80 -10.82 -11.52
CA ILE A 9 3.37 -11.01 -11.70
C ILE A 9 2.79 -10.80 -10.31
N ALA A 10 2.11 -9.67 -10.11
CA ALA A 10 1.58 -9.22 -8.82
C ALA A 10 0.56 -10.18 -8.16
N GLN A 11 0.36 -11.37 -8.73
CA GLN A 11 -0.56 -12.42 -8.28
C GLN A 11 -0.17 -12.97 -6.89
N ASP A 12 1.12 -13.02 -6.53
CA ASP A 12 1.55 -13.59 -5.24
C ASP A 12 1.60 -12.58 -4.09
N ILE A 13 1.54 -11.28 -4.36
CA ILE A 13 1.60 -10.25 -3.31
C ILE A 13 0.44 -10.43 -2.30
N PRO A 14 -0.84 -10.60 -2.72
CA PRO A 14 -1.94 -10.86 -1.79
C PRO A 14 -1.73 -12.11 -0.92
N ARG A 15 -1.14 -13.18 -1.49
CA ARG A 15 -0.79 -14.40 -0.74
C ARG A 15 0.23 -14.07 0.35
N PHE A 16 1.33 -13.41 0.02
CA PHE A 16 2.35 -13.08 1.01
C PHE A 16 1.87 -12.04 2.04
N GLU A 17 0.93 -11.16 1.69
CA GLU A 17 0.25 -10.28 2.65
C GLU A 17 -0.58 -11.10 3.66
N ALA A 18 -1.29 -12.14 3.21
CA ALA A 18 -2.11 -13.02 4.05
C ALA A 18 -1.28 -14.03 4.88
N HIS A 19 -0.08 -14.40 4.42
CA HIS A 19 0.78 -15.42 5.05
C HIS A 19 2.13 -14.84 5.50
N PRO A 20 2.19 -14.10 6.63
CA PRO A 20 3.41 -13.41 7.06
C PRO A 20 4.57 -14.35 7.42
N ALA A 21 4.27 -15.56 7.93
CA ALA A 21 5.30 -16.55 8.23
C ALA A 21 5.98 -17.10 6.96
N GLU A 22 5.19 -17.36 5.90
CA GLU A 22 5.71 -17.77 4.60
C GLU A 22 6.55 -16.66 3.97
N ARG A 23 6.04 -15.42 4.02
CA ARG A 23 6.76 -14.24 3.53
C ARG A 23 8.11 -14.08 4.21
N ALA A 24 8.18 -14.16 5.54
CA ALA A 24 9.44 -14.02 6.28
C ALA A 24 10.44 -15.16 5.97
N ALA A 25 9.95 -16.39 5.78
CA ALA A 25 10.81 -17.51 5.42
C ALA A 25 11.40 -17.35 4.00
N LEU A 26 10.59 -16.93 3.04
CA LEU A 26 11.04 -16.68 1.66
C LEU A 26 11.92 -15.46 1.55
N LEU A 27 11.63 -14.39 2.28
CA LEU A 27 12.45 -13.17 2.27
C LEU A 27 13.89 -13.46 2.71
N ARG A 28 14.07 -14.31 3.75
CA ARG A 28 15.40 -14.77 4.15
C ARG A 28 16.12 -15.50 3.02
N ARG A 29 15.44 -16.45 2.37
CA ARG A 29 16.01 -17.17 1.21
C ARG A 29 16.34 -16.24 0.04
N CYS A 30 15.51 -15.24 -0.21
CA CYS A 30 15.75 -14.23 -1.24
C CYS A 30 17.01 -13.40 -0.96
N HIS A 31 17.30 -13.10 0.30
CA HIS A 31 18.54 -12.40 0.68
C HIS A 31 19.77 -13.31 0.67
N ASP A 32 19.60 -14.60 1.01
CA ASP A 32 20.69 -15.56 1.09
C ASP A 32 21.15 -16.09 -0.29
N ASP A 33 20.27 -16.09 -1.29
CA ASP A 33 20.57 -16.58 -2.65
C ASP A 33 20.39 -15.49 -3.73
N HIS A 34 21.51 -14.96 -4.23
CA HIS A 34 21.53 -13.94 -5.28
C HIS A 34 20.93 -14.37 -6.62
N ARG A 35 20.87 -15.68 -6.92
CA ARG A 35 20.19 -16.17 -8.13
C ARG A 35 18.68 -16.09 -7.94
N LEU A 36 18.20 -16.47 -6.76
CA LEU A 36 16.79 -16.39 -6.40
C LEU A 36 16.31 -14.95 -6.26
N ALA A 37 17.15 -14.05 -5.73
CA ALA A 37 16.86 -12.62 -5.56
C ALA A 37 16.37 -11.93 -6.85
N ARG A 38 16.82 -12.40 -8.02
CA ARG A 38 16.45 -11.83 -9.33
C ARG A 38 15.12 -12.33 -9.87
N THR A 39 14.43 -13.21 -9.15
CA THR A 39 13.15 -13.77 -9.58
C THR A 39 11.98 -12.84 -9.25
N SER A 40 10.92 -12.96 -10.03
CA SER A 40 9.63 -12.30 -9.78
C SER A 40 9.05 -12.65 -8.40
N MET A 41 9.31 -13.85 -7.90
CA MET A 41 8.89 -14.29 -6.57
C MET A 41 9.51 -13.42 -5.48
N CYS A 42 10.82 -13.21 -5.51
CA CYS A 42 11.49 -12.36 -4.50
C CYS A 42 11.04 -10.91 -4.59
N ALA A 43 10.85 -10.38 -5.81
CA ALA A 43 10.27 -9.06 -6.00
C ALA A 43 8.86 -8.95 -5.37
N ASN A 44 8.02 -9.97 -5.51
CA ASN A 44 6.69 -10.00 -4.89
C ASN A 44 6.75 -10.09 -3.36
N VAL A 45 7.65 -10.90 -2.80
CA VAL A 45 7.86 -11.06 -1.35
C VAL A 45 8.35 -9.74 -0.73
N GLU A 46 9.32 -9.07 -1.36
CA GLU A 46 9.83 -7.76 -0.95
C GLU A 46 8.77 -6.66 -1.04
N ALA A 47 7.97 -6.65 -2.11
CA ALA A 47 6.86 -5.72 -2.25
C ALA A 47 5.82 -5.92 -1.14
N ALA A 48 5.49 -7.16 -0.80
CA ALA A 48 4.58 -7.47 0.30
C ALA A 48 5.14 -7.03 1.67
N GLU A 49 6.43 -7.23 1.92
CA GLU A 49 7.06 -6.78 3.18
C GLU A 49 7.13 -5.24 3.26
N THR A 50 7.43 -4.58 2.14
CA THR A 50 7.43 -3.11 2.05
C THR A 50 6.07 -2.53 2.40
N ARG A 51 4.98 -3.10 1.86
CA ARG A 51 3.60 -2.68 2.19
C ARG A 51 3.25 -2.95 3.64
N ALA A 52 3.64 -4.12 4.18
CA ALA A 52 3.42 -4.45 5.58
C ALA A 52 4.15 -3.45 6.50
N TYR A 53 5.38 -3.07 6.15
CA TYR A 53 6.15 -2.07 6.87
C TYR A 53 5.51 -0.68 6.80
N ALA A 54 5.06 -0.24 5.62
CA ALA A 54 4.35 1.03 5.47
C ALA A 54 3.06 1.09 6.33
N LYS A 55 2.27 0.01 6.37
CA LYS A 55 1.08 -0.09 7.25
C LYS A 55 1.45 0.01 8.73
N ARG A 56 2.59 -0.58 9.15
CA ARG A 56 3.09 -0.45 10.53
C ARG A 56 3.51 0.98 10.84
N LEU A 57 4.20 1.65 9.92
CA LEU A 57 4.59 3.05 10.07
C LEU A 57 3.38 3.99 10.16
N GLN A 58 2.38 3.84 9.29
CA GLN A 58 1.14 4.62 9.34
C GLN A 58 0.42 4.48 10.68
N ARG A 59 0.37 3.26 11.23
CA ARG A 59 -0.19 3.02 12.56
C ARG A 59 0.60 3.68 13.70
N GLN A 60 1.90 3.85 13.51
CA GLN A 60 2.79 4.44 14.52
C GLN A 60 2.84 5.96 14.46
N SER A 61 2.73 6.56 13.27
CA SER A 61 2.79 8.02 13.11
C SER A 61 1.51 8.74 13.53
N GLY A 62 0.41 8.02 13.78
CA GLY A 62 -0.88 8.63 14.12
C GLY A 62 -1.43 9.53 13.02
N GLU A 63 -0.82 9.48 11.82
CA GLU A 63 -1.33 10.20 10.67
C GLU A 63 -2.69 9.63 10.30
N PRO A 64 -3.71 10.49 10.16
CA PRO A 64 -5.03 10.03 9.78
C PRO A 64 -4.92 9.29 8.44
N ASP A 65 -5.52 8.10 8.38
CA ASP A 65 -5.68 7.35 7.14
C ASP A 65 -6.15 8.29 6.02
N PRO A 66 -5.70 8.10 4.78
CA PRO A 66 -6.22 8.88 3.67
C PRO A 66 -7.75 8.79 3.67
N PRO A 67 -8.48 9.91 3.50
CA PRO A 67 -9.92 9.94 3.67
C PRO A 67 -10.57 8.92 2.74
N SER A 68 -11.44 8.08 3.29
CA SER A 68 -12.15 7.06 2.50
C SER A 68 -12.95 7.71 1.35
N PRO A 69 -13.27 6.97 0.27
CA PRO A 69 -14.09 7.50 -0.82
C PRO A 69 -15.40 8.13 -0.35
N MET A 70 -16.01 7.55 0.70
CA MET A 70 -17.21 8.08 1.35
C MET A 70 -16.96 9.45 1.99
N VAL A 71 -15.84 9.62 2.70
CA VAL A 71 -15.45 10.90 3.32
C VAL A 71 -15.16 11.95 2.25
N MET A 72 -14.47 11.57 1.18
CA MET A 72 -14.20 12.47 0.04
C MET A 72 -15.49 12.92 -0.65
N GLN A 73 -16.46 12.02 -0.80
CA GLN A 73 -17.77 12.35 -1.37
C GLN A 73 -18.58 13.28 -0.44
N ALA A 74 -18.55 13.02 0.87
CA ALA A 74 -19.18 13.90 1.86
C ALA A 74 -18.53 15.30 1.86
N ALA A 75 -17.21 15.38 1.75
CA ALA A 75 -16.47 16.63 1.61
C ALA A 75 -16.91 17.39 0.35
N LYS A 76 -16.94 16.75 -0.83
CA LYS A 76 -17.45 17.38 -2.07
C LYS A 76 -18.84 17.97 -1.91
N ARG A 77 -19.76 17.22 -1.29
CA ARG A 77 -21.13 17.70 -1.02
C ARG A 77 -21.15 18.89 -0.06
N ALA A 78 -20.32 18.87 0.99
CA ALA A 78 -20.18 19.99 1.90
C ALA A 78 -19.64 21.24 1.19
N CYS A 79 -18.68 21.09 0.28
CA CYS A 79 -18.06 22.20 -0.45
C CYS A 79 -18.99 22.87 -1.45
N ALA A 80 -19.98 22.15 -1.97
CA ALA A 80 -21.05 22.71 -2.79
C ALA A 80 -22.03 23.62 -2.01
N ARG A 81 -22.00 23.60 -0.67
CA ARG A 81 -22.81 24.48 0.18
C ARG A 81 -22.12 25.82 0.46
N PRO A 82 -22.88 26.87 0.83
CA PRO A 82 -22.31 28.13 1.30
C PRO A 82 -21.34 27.92 2.48
N PRO A 83 -20.29 28.75 2.64
CA PRO A 83 -19.27 28.59 3.68
C PRO A 83 -19.83 28.37 5.09
N SER A 84 -20.91 29.07 5.46
CA SER A 84 -21.58 28.95 6.75
C SER A 84 -22.29 27.60 7.00
N GLN A 85 -22.47 26.77 5.96
CA GLN A 85 -23.23 25.51 6.01
C GLN A 85 -22.38 24.26 5.73
N ARG A 86 -21.05 24.41 5.62
CA ARG A 86 -20.15 23.30 5.29
C ARG A 86 -19.84 22.39 6.48
N GLY A 87 -19.99 22.89 7.70
CA GLY A 87 -19.66 22.17 8.93
C GLY A 87 -18.18 21.77 8.98
N PRO A 88 -17.81 20.72 9.74
CA PRO A 88 -16.42 20.32 9.93
C PRO A 88 -15.73 19.85 8.64
N LEU A 89 -16.50 19.42 7.63
CA LEU A 89 -15.97 18.99 6.33
C LEU A 89 -15.54 20.16 5.44
N GLY A 90 -15.87 21.41 5.79
CA GLY A 90 -15.42 22.60 5.07
C GLY A 90 -13.89 22.73 4.98
N ALA A 91 -13.15 22.15 5.95
CA ALA A 91 -11.69 22.14 5.97
C ALA A 91 -11.05 21.36 4.79
N TYR A 92 -11.84 20.57 4.06
CA TYR A 92 -11.38 19.76 2.93
C TYR A 92 -11.61 20.43 1.56
N CYS A 93 -12.30 21.58 1.49
CA CYS A 93 -12.70 22.19 0.21
C CYS A 93 -11.56 22.76 -0.64
N GLY A 94 -10.35 22.89 -0.10
CA GLY A 94 -9.14 23.24 -0.85
C GLY A 94 -8.25 22.04 -1.19
N ARG A 95 -8.67 20.82 -0.82
CA ARG A 95 -7.92 19.56 -1.03
C ARG A 95 -8.61 18.60 -2.01
N THR A 96 -9.86 18.87 -2.39
CA THR A 96 -10.67 18.11 -3.36
C THR A 96 -10.62 18.72 -4.73
#